data_AF-A0A432XNH3-F1
#
_entry.id   AF-A0A432XNH3-F1
#
_cell.length_a   1.000
_cell.length_b   1.000
_cell.length_c   1.000
_cell.angle_alpha   90.00
_cell.angle_beta   90.00
_cell.angle_gamma   90.00
#
_symmetry.space_group_name_H-M   'P 1'
#
loop_
_entity.id
_entity.type
_entity.pdbx_description
1 polymer ?
#
loop_
_entity_poly.entity_id
_entity_poly.type
_entity_poly.pdbx_seq_one_letter_code
_entity_poly.pdbx_strand_id
1 'polypeptide(L)'
;MGQRRTNGFTLIELIIVMVILAILGVFSFAYVTFGARIFADTSARQQLVAESRFAIERLTRELKYIVPRSARVSNGCIEFVPLLASSRYLELPLTSTGASDDFVAIAPQAQSSLVGQWLFVYPTQPQHVYALTSARRQQIQSSSAVSGQPNLIEITFNGANAEFSQQSPGRRYYVGSSPISWCYDAANAQLLRFENYGIIATQPNHTTLLGTAGSAEVMLNGLVNDLGAGQFPFTVSPASLQRNSLILFDWSLLSPSGERMQINHEVHLPNVP
;
A
#
# COMPACT_ATOMS: atom_id res chain seq x y z
N MET A 1 -55.91 62.35 36.21
CA MET A 1 -54.52 62.14 35.77
C MET A 1 -53.69 61.72 36.98
N GLY A 2 -53.46 60.42 37.16
CA GLY A 2 -52.62 59.92 38.25
C GLY A 2 -51.15 59.93 37.83
N GLN A 3 -50.32 60.72 38.52
CA GLN A 3 -48.89 60.80 38.30
C GLN A 3 -48.23 59.47 38.71
N ARG A 4 -47.78 58.69 37.72
CA ARG A 4 -46.97 57.49 37.98
C ARG A 4 -45.62 57.94 38.52
N ARG A 5 -45.30 57.56 39.75
CA ARG A 5 -43.92 57.65 40.27
C ARG A 5 -43.05 56.68 39.49
N THR A 6 -42.04 57.19 38.80
CA THR A 6 -40.96 56.39 38.23
C THR A 6 -40.09 55.90 39.39
N ASN A 7 -40.23 54.62 39.74
CA ASN A 7 -39.32 53.97 40.67
C ASN A 7 -37.96 53.79 39.97
N GLY A 8 -36.90 54.40 40.50
CA GLY A 8 -35.53 54.19 40.05
C GLY A 8 -34.95 52.88 40.59
N PHE A 9 -33.96 52.32 39.89
CA PHE A 9 -33.22 51.14 40.33
C PHE A 9 -32.28 51.48 41.49
N THR A 10 -32.15 50.56 42.44
CA THR A 10 -31.20 50.71 43.55
C THR A 10 -29.80 50.28 43.11
N LEU A 11 -28.76 50.88 43.71
CA LEU A 11 -27.37 50.52 43.42
C LEU A 11 -27.09 49.03 43.70
N ILE A 12 -27.71 48.47 44.74
CA ILE A 12 -27.57 47.04 45.08
C ILE A 12 -28.20 46.13 44.01
N GLU A 13 -29.34 46.53 43.43
CA GLU A 13 -30.00 45.77 42.36
C GLU A 13 -29.16 45.73 41.08
N LEU A 14 -28.52 46.85 40.72
CA LEU A 14 -27.61 46.93 39.59
C LEU A 14 -26.35 46.05 39.79
N ILE A 15 -25.79 46.02 41.01
CA ILE A 15 -24.65 45.14 41.34
C ILE A 15 -25.05 43.67 41.23
N ILE A 16 -26.19 43.28 41.78
CA ILE A 16 -26.67 41.88 41.72
C ILE A 16 -26.85 41.44 40.26
N VAL A 17 -27.44 42.30 39.41
CA VAL A 17 -27.60 42.01 37.98
C VAL A 17 -26.25 41.83 37.28
N MET A 18 -25.27 42.70 37.54
CA MET A 18 -23.93 42.56 36.96
C MET A 18 -23.25 41.26 37.38
N VAL A 19 -23.35 40.87 38.64
CA VAL A 19 -22.76 39.61 39.15
C VAL A 19 -23.42 38.39 38.51
N ILE A 20 -24.76 38.37 38.42
CA ILE A 20 -25.50 37.28 37.80
C ILE A 20 -25.13 37.17 36.31
N LEU A 21 -25.09 38.29 35.59
CA LEU A 21 -24.70 38.30 34.17
C LEU A 21 -23.25 37.82 33.97
N ALA A 22 -22.33 38.18 34.87
CA ALA A 22 -20.95 37.69 34.79
C ALA A 22 -20.87 36.17 34.95
N ILE A 23 -21.56 35.60 35.95
CA ILE A 23 -21.58 34.15 36.20
C ILE A 23 -22.21 33.42 35.02
N LEU A 24 -23.38 33.87 34.54
CA LEU A 24 -24.07 33.27 33.40
C LEU A 24 -23.25 33.40 32.11
N GLY A 25 -22.58 34.53 31.92
CA GLY A 25 -21.68 34.75 30.80
C GLY A 25 -20.54 33.73 30.79
N VAL A 26 -19.78 33.63 31.88
CA VAL A 26 -18.67 32.67 32.00
C VAL A 26 -19.14 31.24 31.76
N PHE A 27 -20.24 30.83 32.39
CA PHE A 27 -20.78 29.48 32.21
C PHE A 27 -21.18 29.19 30.75
N SER A 28 -21.89 30.13 30.12
CA SER A 28 -22.35 29.97 28.74
C SER A 28 -21.18 29.91 27.75
N PHE A 29 -20.17 30.78 27.91
CA PHE A 29 -18.98 30.76 27.06
C PHE A 29 -18.14 29.49 27.27
N ALA A 30 -17.99 29.03 28.52
CA ALA A 30 -17.29 27.77 28.81
C ALA A 30 -18.00 26.56 28.17
N TYR A 31 -19.33 26.51 28.24
CA TYR A 31 -20.11 25.44 27.65
C TYR A 31 -20.00 25.41 26.11
N VAL A 32 -20.11 26.57 25.45
CA VAL A 32 -19.99 26.67 23.99
C VAL A 32 -18.58 26.27 23.52
N THR A 33 -17.55 26.76 24.20
CA THR A 33 -16.15 26.40 23.84
C THR A 33 -15.86 24.93 24.08
N PHE A 34 -16.41 24.33 25.13
CA PHE A 34 -16.31 22.90 25.38
C PHE A 34 -16.99 22.06 24.28
N GLY A 35 -18.22 22.43 23.90
CA GLY A 35 -18.94 21.77 22.80
C GLY A 35 -18.19 21.87 21.47
N ALA A 36 -17.64 23.04 21.15
CA ALA A 36 -16.83 23.25 19.95
C ALA A 36 -15.56 22.37 19.93
N ARG A 37 -14.89 22.21 21.09
CA ARG A 37 -13.70 21.35 21.22
C ARG A 37 -14.04 19.88 21.01
N ILE A 38 -15.10 19.37 21.64
CA ILE A 38 -15.55 17.98 21.45
C ILE A 38 -15.85 17.71 19.97
N PHE A 39 -16.54 18.64 19.32
CA PHE A 39 -16.85 18.50 17.90
C PHE A 39 -15.58 18.45 17.04
N ALA A 40 -14.64 19.36 17.27
CA ALA A 40 -13.36 19.39 16.57
C ALA A 40 -12.54 18.11 16.77
N ASP A 41 -12.41 17.64 18.02
CA ASP A 41 -11.69 16.41 18.36
C ASP A 41 -12.33 15.18 17.72
N THR A 42 -13.66 15.10 17.77
CA THR A 42 -14.42 14.00 17.14
C THR A 42 -14.24 14.01 15.63
N SER A 43 -14.28 15.18 15.01
CA SER A 43 -14.08 15.32 13.56
C SER A 43 -12.67 14.92 13.13
N ALA A 44 -11.63 15.36 13.85
CA ALA A 44 -10.24 15.00 13.58
C ALA A 44 -10.03 13.47 13.70
N ARG A 45 -10.61 12.85 14.72
CA ARG A 45 -10.55 11.40 14.92
C ARG A 45 -11.26 10.64 13.80
N GLN A 46 -12.45 11.09 13.39
CA GLN A 46 -13.18 10.48 12.29
C GLN A 46 -12.40 10.54 10.97
N GLN A 47 -11.75 11.67 10.69
CA GLN A 47 -10.89 11.82 9.52
C GLN A 47 -9.71 10.84 9.56
N LEU A 48 -8.97 10.78 10.66
CA LEU A 48 -7.81 9.89 10.80
C LEU A 48 -8.21 8.41 10.65
N VAL A 49 -9.34 8.00 11.23
CA VAL A 49 -9.87 6.64 11.05
C VAL A 49 -10.27 6.37 9.61
N ALA A 50 -10.87 7.34 8.91
CA ALA A 50 -11.25 7.19 7.51
C ALA A 50 -10.02 7.07 6.58
N GLU A 51 -9.01 7.92 6.77
CA GLU A 51 -7.74 7.84 6.04
C GLU A 51 -7.03 6.50 6.29
N SER A 52 -6.99 6.05 7.55
CA SER A 52 -6.38 4.77 7.91
C SER A 52 -7.08 3.59 7.24
N ARG A 53 -8.41 3.57 7.27
CA ARG A 53 -9.21 2.53 6.59
C ARG A 53 -8.98 2.55 5.09
N PHE A 54 -8.93 3.73 4.48
CA PHE A 54 -8.63 3.85 3.06
C PHE A 54 -7.26 3.26 2.71
N ALA A 55 -6.21 3.63 3.47
CA ALA A 55 -4.86 3.13 3.25
C ALA A 55 -4.78 1.60 3.42
N ILE A 56 -5.40 1.05 4.46
CA ILE A 56 -5.46 -0.41 4.69
C ILE A 56 -6.17 -1.11 3.54
N GLU A 57 -7.37 -0.68 3.18
CA GLU A 57 -8.16 -1.31 2.13
C GLU A 57 -7.46 -1.24 0.77
N ARG A 58 -6.81 -0.10 0.48
CA ARG A 58 -6.05 0.08 -0.75
C ARG A 58 -4.84 -0.84 -0.79
N LEU A 59 -3.99 -0.84 0.24
CA LEU A 59 -2.79 -1.67 0.29
C LEU A 59 -3.15 -3.17 0.30
N THR A 60 -4.16 -3.58 1.08
CA THR A 60 -4.64 -4.97 1.11
C THR A 60 -5.14 -5.41 -0.26
N ARG A 61 -5.83 -4.54 -1.01
CA ARG A 61 -6.28 -4.85 -2.38
C ARG A 61 -5.11 -4.99 -3.36
N GLU A 62 -4.08 -4.16 -3.25
CA GLU A 62 -2.88 -4.26 -4.08
C GLU A 62 -2.08 -5.52 -3.77
N LEU A 63 -1.95 -5.88 -2.49
CA LEU A 63 -1.25 -7.08 -2.04
C LEU A 63 -1.96 -8.38 -2.42
N LYS A 64 -3.29 -8.36 -2.62
CA LYS A 64 -4.07 -9.55 -2.97
C LYS A 64 -3.62 -10.19 -4.29
N TYR A 65 -3.18 -9.39 -5.26
CA TYR A 65 -2.75 -9.85 -6.57
C TYR A 65 -1.33 -9.39 -6.86
N ILE A 66 -0.37 -10.11 -6.29
CA ILE A 66 1.06 -9.88 -6.51
C ILE A 66 1.74 -11.11 -7.07
N VAL A 67 2.87 -10.91 -7.76
CA VAL A 67 3.74 -12.00 -8.20
C VAL A 67 4.22 -12.77 -6.96
N PRO A 68 4.19 -14.12 -6.97
CA PRO A 68 4.64 -14.91 -5.84
C PRO A 68 6.06 -14.52 -5.41
N ARG A 69 6.28 -14.51 -4.09
CA ARG A 69 7.59 -14.17 -3.49
C ARG A 69 8.15 -12.78 -3.86
N SER A 70 7.33 -11.86 -4.35
CA SER A 70 7.74 -10.47 -4.64
C SER A 70 7.66 -9.53 -3.44
N ALA A 71 6.85 -9.82 -2.42
CA ALA A 71 6.76 -8.95 -1.24
C ALA A 71 8.09 -8.97 -0.45
N ARG A 72 8.67 -7.79 -0.22
CA ARG A 72 9.85 -7.58 0.64
C ARG A 72 9.72 -6.29 1.44
N VAL A 73 10.32 -6.27 2.63
CA VAL A 73 10.32 -5.10 3.52
C VAL A 73 11.75 -4.72 3.88
N SER A 74 12.02 -3.42 3.83
CA SER A 74 13.28 -2.83 4.27
C SER A 74 13.05 -1.36 4.61
N ASN A 75 13.69 -0.85 5.66
CA ASN A 75 13.73 0.57 6.02
C ASN A 75 12.34 1.25 6.10
N GLY A 76 11.33 0.58 6.68
CA GLY A 76 9.98 1.14 6.79
C GLY A 76 9.20 1.17 5.47
N CYS A 77 9.70 0.51 4.43
CA CYS A 77 9.04 0.33 3.15
C CYS A 77 8.62 -1.12 2.94
N ILE A 78 7.44 -1.33 2.37
CA ILE A 78 7.04 -2.60 1.75
C ILE A 78 7.01 -2.44 0.24
N GLU A 79 7.64 -3.37 -0.47
CA GLU A 79 7.70 -3.40 -1.93
C GLU A 79 7.17 -4.73 -2.44
N PHE A 80 6.41 -4.69 -3.53
CA PHE A 80 5.86 -5.87 -4.19
C PHE A 80 5.65 -5.61 -5.69
N VAL A 81 5.48 -6.69 -6.46
CA VAL A 81 5.19 -6.60 -7.89
C VAL A 81 3.74 -6.98 -8.13
N PRO A 82 2.86 -6.07 -8.57
CA PRO A 82 1.48 -6.39 -8.91
C PRO A 82 1.39 -7.43 -10.02
N LEU A 83 0.46 -8.37 -9.87
CA LEU A 83 0.16 -9.40 -10.85
C LEU A 83 -0.87 -8.88 -11.86
N LEU A 84 -0.48 -8.82 -13.13
CA LEU A 84 -1.37 -8.45 -14.23
C LEU A 84 -2.12 -9.65 -14.77
N ALA A 85 -1.44 -10.78 -14.90
CA ALA A 85 -1.98 -11.99 -15.50
C ALA A 85 -1.25 -13.25 -14.99
N SER A 86 -1.91 -14.39 -14.99
CA SER A 86 -1.26 -15.69 -14.76
C SER A 86 -1.99 -16.78 -15.51
N SER A 87 -1.25 -17.80 -15.96
CA SER A 87 -1.82 -18.96 -16.66
C SER A 87 -0.78 -20.09 -16.68
N ARG A 88 -0.99 -21.08 -17.54
CA ARG A 88 -0.08 -22.21 -17.73
C ARG A 88 0.59 -22.18 -19.08
N TYR A 89 1.86 -22.60 -19.11
CA TYR A 89 2.60 -22.79 -20.34
C TYR A 89 2.59 -24.27 -20.76
N LEU A 90 2.70 -24.51 -22.06
CA LEU A 90 2.85 -25.83 -22.68
C LEU A 90 4.32 -26.07 -22.99
N GLU A 91 4.97 -25.06 -23.55
CA GLU A 91 6.38 -25.06 -23.92
C GLU A 91 7.11 -23.93 -23.18
N LEU A 92 8.38 -24.16 -22.88
CA LEU A 92 9.22 -23.23 -22.13
C LEU A 92 10.65 -23.34 -22.64
N PRO A 93 11.29 -22.22 -23.04
CA PRO A 93 12.71 -22.19 -23.31
C PRO A 93 13.49 -22.44 -22.04
N LEU A 94 14.23 -23.55 -22.02
CA LEU A 94 15.08 -23.94 -20.92
C LEU A 94 16.54 -23.93 -21.35
N THR A 95 17.43 -23.68 -20.39
CA THR A 95 18.88 -23.71 -20.57
C THR A 95 19.46 -25.12 -20.84
N SER A 96 18.63 -26.13 -21.10
CA SER A 96 19.03 -27.52 -21.29
C SER A 96 18.95 -27.93 -22.75
N THR A 97 19.92 -28.72 -23.22
CA THR A 97 19.95 -29.27 -24.58
C THR A 97 18.68 -30.08 -24.89
N GLY A 98 17.93 -29.67 -25.93
CA GLY A 98 16.71 -30.34 -26.39
C GLY A 98 15.39 -29.76 -25.85
N ALA A 99 15.43 -28.62 -25.15
CA ALA A 99 14.23 -27.87 -24.82
C ALA A 99 13.67 -27.15 -26.06
N SER A 100 12.37 -26.82 -26.05
CA SER A 100 11.77 -25.95 -27.06
C SER A 100 12.40 -24.56 -26.95
N ASP A 101 12.70 -23.90 -28.06
CA ASP A 101 13.14 -22.49 -28.05
C ASP A 101 11.94 -21.53 -27.84
N ASP A 102 10.72 -22.05 -27.97
CA ASP A 102 9.50 -21.27 -27.95
C ASP A 102 8.84 -21.25 -26.56
N PHE A 103 8.22 -20.11 -26.23
CA PHE A 103 7.31 -20.01 -25.09
C PHE A 103 5.88 -20.03 -25.60
N VAL A 104 5.24 -21.21 -25.54
CA VAL A 104 3.84 -21.38 -25.91
C VAL A 104 3.00 -21.59 -24.66
N ALA A 105 1.94 -20.80 -24.52
CA ALA A 105 1.12 -20.80 -23.31
C ALA A 105 -0.37 -20.60 -23.57
N ILE A 106 -1.19 -21.00 -22.61
CA ILE A 106 -2.62 -20.70 -22.61
C ILE A 106 -2.79 -19.21 -22.40
N ALA A 107 -3.55 -18.57 -23.31
CA ALA A 107 -3.86 -17.15 -23.25
C ALA A 107 -4.43 -16.78 -21.86
N PRO A 108 -3.78 -15.88 -21.11
CA PRO A 108 -4.26 -15.51 -19.80
C PRO A 108 -5.40 -14.50 -19.93
N GLN A 109 -6.22 -14.38 -18.88
CA GLN A 109 -7.13 -13.24 -18.76
C GLN A 109 -6.32 -12.03 -18.31
N ALA A 110 -6.21 -11.02 -19.16
CA ALA A 110 -5.49 -9.78 -18.88
C ALA A 110 -6.33 -8.58 -19.30
N GLN A 111 -6.33 -7.53 -18.46
CA GLN A 111 -7.04 -6.27 -18.72
C GLN A 111 -6.14 -5.22 -19.40
N SER A 112 -4.85 -5.51 -19.49
CA SER A 112 -3.81 -4.63 -20.03
C SER A 112 -2.86 -5.40 -20.94
N SER A 113 -2.08 -4.67 -21.74
CA SER A 113 -1.04 -5.26 -22.58
C SER A 113 0.01 -5.97 -21.73
N LEU A 114 0.37 -7.19 -22.13
CA LEU A 114 1.47 -7.95 -21.54
C LEU A 114 2.84 -7.49 -22.08
N VAL A 115 2.87 -6.84 -23.25
CA VAL A 115 4.11 -6.38 -23.89
C VAL A 115 4.79 -5.33 -23.02
N GLY A 116 6.11 -5.48 -22.84
CA GLY A 116 6.94 -4.65 -21.98
C GLY A 116 6.89 -5.04 -20.49
N GLN A 117 5.98 -5.93 -20.10
CA GLN A 117 5.87 -6.43 -18.72
C GLN A 117 6.82 -7.59 -18.45
N TRP A 118 6.99 -7.93 -17.18
CA TRP A 118 7.89 -9.00 -16.75
C TRP A 118 7.13 -10.31 -16.60
N LEU A 119 7.59 -11.35 -17.28
CA LEU A 119 7.11 -12.72 -17.11
C LEU A 119 8.03 -13.47 -16.14
N PHE A 120 7.42 -14.13 -15.16
CA PHE A 120 8.09 -14.91 -14.13
C PHE A 120 7.68 -16.37 -14.22
N VAL A 121 8.66 -17.26 -14.15
CA VAL A 121 8.45 -18.72 -14.04
C VAL A 121 9.09 -19.22 -12.76
N TYR A 122 8.27 -19.84 -11.91
CA TYR A 122 8.67 -20.42 -10.63
C TYR A 122 9.53 -19.48 -9.74
N PRO A 123 9.06 -18.24 -9.45
CA PRO A 123 9.76 -17.35 -8.53
C PRO A 123 9.62 -17.85 -7.09
N THR A 124 10.66 -18.47 -6.56
CA THR A 124 10.69 -18.99 -5.17
C THR A 124 11.34 -18.07 -4.14
N GLN A 125 12.01 -17.00 -4.57
CA GLN A 125 12.76 -16.08 -3.71
C GLN A 125 12.73 -14.65 -4.29
N PRO A 126 12.86 -13.58 -3.47
CA PRO A 126 12.85 -12.20 -3.96
C PRO A 126 13.91 -11.91 -5.02
N GLN A 127 15.08 -12.56 -4.96
CA GLN A 127 16.12 -12.39 -5.97
C GLN A 127 15.69 -12.84 -7.38
N HIS A 128 14.79 -13.82 -7.49
CA HIS A 128 14.21 -14.21 -8.78
C HIS A 128 13.34 -13.09 -9.37
N VAL A 129 12.82 -12.20 -8.52
CA VAL A 129 11.97 -11.07 -8.90
C VAL A 129 12.78 -9.81 -9.14
N TYR A 130 13.75 -9.49 -8.28
CA TYR A 130 14.39 -8.17 -8.24
C TYR A 130 15.85 -8.13 -8.70
N ALA A 131 16.57 -9.25 -8.79
CA ALA A 131 17.96 -9.22 -9.19
C ALA A 131 18.14 -8.56 -10.57
N LEU A 132 19.29 -7.89 -10.78
CA LEU A 132 19.63 -7.27 -12.06
C LEU A 132 19.55 -8.29 -13.19
N THR A 133 20.11 -9.48 -12.95
CA THR A 133 19.99 -10.66 -13.79
C THR A 133 19.24 -11.75 -13.03
N SER A 134 18.22 -12.32 -13.66
CA SER A 134 17.44 -13.41 -13.08
C SER A 134 17.12 -14.42 -14.16
N ALA A 135 17.52 -15.68 -13.96
CA ALA A 135 17.19 -16.77 -14.86
C ALA A 135 15.75 -17.30 -14.69
N ARG A 136 14.88 -16.50 -14.05
CA ARG A 136 13.46 -16.79 -13.73
C ARG A 136 12.51 -15.71 -14.21
N ARG A 137 13.04 -14.66 -14.82
CA ARG A 137 12.32 -13.47 -15.23
C ARG A 137 12.79 -13.07 -16.61
N GLN A 138 11.86 -12.85 -17.53
CA GLN A 138 12.13 -12.31 -18.87
C GLN A 138 11.15 -11.18 -19.17
N GLN A 139 11.57 -10.19 -19.95
CA GLN A 139 10.67 -9.10 -20.37
C GLN A 139 9.98 -9.48 -21.67
N ILE A 140 8.66 -9.34 -21.73
CA ILE A 140 7.86 -9.70 -22.91
C ILE A 140 8.10 -8.69 -24.03
N GLN A 141 8.55 -9.18 -25.19
CA GLN A 141 8.73 -8.38 -26.41
C GLN A 141 7.46 -8.37 -27.27
N SER A 142 6.89 -9.55 -27.51
CA SER A 142 5.63 -9.68 -28.25
C SER A 142 4.81 -10.85 -27.70
N SER A 143 3.50 -10.78 -27.96
CA SER A 143 2.57 -11.87 -27.68
C SER A 143 1.60 -11.98 -28.85
N SER A 144 1.58 -13.13 -29.52
CA SER A 144 0.71 -13.38 -30.68
C SER A 144 -0.04 -14.69 -30.54
N ALA A 145 -1.24 -14.77 -31.12
CA ALA A 145 -2.00 -16.01 -31.14
C ALA A 145 -1.28 -17.06 -32.01
N VAL A 146 -1.29 -18.31 -31.57
CA VAL A 146 -0.76 -19.44 -32.35
C VAL A 146 -1.72 -19.76 -33.49
N SER A 147 -1.20 -19.90 -34.71
CA SER A 147 -2.01 -20.15 -35.90
C SER A 147 -2.86 -21.43 -35.76
N GLY A 148 -4.16 -21.29 -35.99
CA GLY A 148 -5.12 -22.40 -35.84
C GLY A 148 -5.46 -22.80 -34.39
N GLN A 149 -4.93 -22.09 -33.38
CA GLN A 149 -5.11 -22.41 -31.97
C GLN A 149 -5.48 -21.16 -31.14
N PRO A 150 -6.77 -20.75 -31.13
CA PRO A 150 -7.19 -19.44 -30.60
C PRO A 150 -6.99 -19.25 -29.09
N ASN A 151 -6.79 -20.32 -28.33
CA ASN A 151 -6.56 -20.27 -26.88
C ASN A 151 -5.08 -20.28 -26.49
N LEU A 152 -4.18 -20.36 -27.47
CA LEU A 152 -2.75 -20.43 -27.27
C LEU A 152 -2.09 -19.17 -27.81
N ILE A 153 -1.13 -18.69 -27.03
CA ILE A 153 -0.28 -17.57 -27.38
C ILE A 153 1.17 -18.03 -27.39
N GLU A 154 1.91 -17.47 -28.33
CA GLU A 154 3.35 -17.52 -28.37
C GLU A 154 3.89 -16.19 -27.83
N ILE A 155 4.83 -16.28 -26.89
CA ILE A 155 5.46 -15.12 -26.27
C ILE A 155 6.92 -15.10 -26.69
N THR A 156 7.37 -13.97 -27.20
CA THR A 156 8.79 -13.71 -27.40
C THR A 156 9.29 -12.73 -26.36
N PHE A 157 10.59 -12.79 -26.05
CA PHE A 157 11.20 -12.00 -24.98
C PHE A 157 12.31 -11.10 -25.50
N ASN A 158 12.57 -10.00 -24.80
CA ASN A 158 13.68 -9.12 -25.10
C ASN A 158 15.01 -9.83 -24.84
N GLY A 159 15.85 -9.97 -25.87
CA GLY A 159 17.20 -10.52 -25.80
C GLY A 159 17.37 -11.82 -26.57
N ALA A 160 18.60 -12.10 -27.02
CA ALA A 160 18.92 -13.38 -27.65
C ALA A 160 18.94 -14.49 -26.58
N ASN A 161 18.22 -15.59 -26.84
CA ASN A 161 18.14 -16.79 -25.99
C ASN A 161 17.55 -16.53 -24.59
N ALA A 162 16.33 -15.99 -24.55
CA ALA A 162 15.60 -15.78 -23.31
C ALA A 162 15.11 -17.10 -22.69
N GLU A 163 16.02 -17.80 -22.02
CA GLU A 163 15.77 -19.09 -21.39
C GLU A 163 15.44 -18.94 -19.90
N PHE A 164 14.79 -19.98 -19.36
CA PHE A 164 14.50 -20.14 -17.95
C PHE A 164 15.35 -21.28 -17.37
N SER A 165 15.90 -21.06 -16.19
CA SER A 165 16.76 -22.05 -15.52
C SER A 165 16.02 -23.27 -14.94
N GLN A 166 14.69 -23.20 -14.80
CA GLN A 166 13.89 -24.34 -14.34
C GLN A 166 12.40 -24.11 -14.62
N GLN A 167 11.68 -25.22 -14.74
CA GLN A 167 10.24 -25.27 -14.91
C GLN A 167 9.49 -25.07 -13.57
N SER A 168 8.26 -24.54 -13.65
CA SER A 168 7.28 -24.63 -12.57
C SER A 168 6.68 -26.05 -12.54
N PRO A 169 6.61 -26.74 -11.37
CA PRO A 169 5.96 -28.04 -11.27
C PRO A 169 4.50 -28.04 -11.75
N GLY A 170 3.81 -26.91 -11.57
CA GLY A 170 2.44 -26.71 -12.05
C GLY A 170 2.33 -26.15 -13.48
N ARG A 171 3.47 -26.02 -14.17
CA ARG A 171 3.63 -25.32 -15.46
C ARG A 171 3.00 -23.93 -15.48
N ARG A 172 3.14 -23.17 -14.39
CA ARG A 172 2.57 -21.83 -14.24
C ARG A 172 3.56 -20.73 -14.62
N TYR A 173 3.03 -19.65 -15.17
CA TYR A 173 3.74 -18.38 -15.33
C TYR A 173 2.89 -17.23 -14.78
N TYR A 174 3.58 -16.14 -14.43
CA TYR A 174 3.00 -14.94 -13.86
C TYR A 174 3.52 -13.74 -14.63
N VAL A 175 2.66 -12.81 -15.03
CA VAL A 175 3.04 -11.54 -15.64
C VAL A 175 2.83 -10.44 -14.62
N GLY A 176 3.91 -9.75 -14.26
CA GLY A 176 3.91 -8.67 -13.28
C GLY A 176 4.24 -7.33 -13.90
N SER A 177 3.69 -6.26 -13.31
CA SER A 177 3.96 -4.89 -13.71
C SER A 177 5.28 -4.35 -13.14
N SER A 178 5.51 -3.03 -13.26
CA SER A 178 6.53 -2.34 -12.47
C SER A 178 6.25 -2.50 -10.96
N PRO A 179 7.28 -2.60 -10.10
CA PRO A 179 7.10 -2.68 -8.66
C PRO A 179 6.40 -1.46 -8.06
N ILE A 180 5.66 -1.68 -6.98
CA ILE A 180 5.02 -0.65 -6.15
C ILE A 180 5.66 -0.70 -4.77
N SER A 181 5.98 0.48 -4.22
CA SER A 181 6.51 0.60 -2.86
C SER A 181 5.59 1.48 -2.02
N TRP A 182 5.26 1.01 -0.82
CA TRP A 182 4.63 1.82 0.22
C TRP A 182 5.66 2.09 1.31
N CYS A 183 5.98 3.35 1.54
CA CYS A 183 7.08 3.76 2.40
C CYS A 183 6.61 4.75 3.47
N TYR A 184 7.07 4.50 4.69
CA TYR A 184 6.93 5.44 5.77
C TYR A 184 7.93 6.59 5.62
N ASP A 185 7.41 7.81 5.57
CA ASP A 185 8.15 9.06 5.70
C ASP A 185 8.05 9.56 7.14
N ALA A 186 9.12 9.31 7.89
CA ALA A 186 9.24 9.74 9.28
C ALA A 186 9.36 11.25 9.44
N ALA A 187 9.84 11.98 8.43
CA ALA A 187 10.03 13.43 8.53
C ALA A 187 8.68 14.17 8.47
N ASN A 188 7.74 13.67 7.66
CA ASN A 188 6.42 14.28 7.49
C ASN A 188 5.29 13.49 8.17
N ALA A 189 5.60 12.40 8.88
CA ALA A 189 4.63 11.51 9.51
C ALA A 189 3.59 10.96 8.51
N GLN A 190 4.05 10.54 7.34
CA GLN A 190 3.21 10.14 6.21
C GLN A 190 3.51 8.74 5.73
N LEU A 191 2.51 8.09 5.14
CA LEU A 191 2.70 6.89 4.34
C LEU A 191 2.52 7.25 2.87
N LEU A 192 3.56 7.03 2.07
CA LEU A 192 3.55 7.33 0.64
C LEU A 192 3.58 6.05 -0.19
N ARG A 193 2.89 6.09 -1.33
CA ARG A 193 2.89 5.06 -2.36
C ARG A 193 3.69 5.55 -3.57
N PHE A 194 4.65 4.76 -4.00
CA PHE A 194 5.57 5.05 -5.10
C PHE A 194 5.38 4.06 -6.24
N GLU A 195 5.46 4.57 -7.47
CA GLU A 195 5.35 3.79 -8.69
C GLU A 195 6.35 4.25 -9.75
N ASN A 196 6.49 3.45 -10.82
CA ASN A 196 7.23 3.81 -12.03
C ASN A 196 8.74 4.03 -11.83
N TYR A 197 9.38 3.35 -10.86
CA TYR A 197 10.85 3.34 -10.68
C TYR A 197 11.53 2.08 -11.26
N GLY A 198 10.75 1.12 -11.78
CA GLY A 198 11.28 -0.11 -12.36
C GLY A 198 11.81 -1.09 -11.32
N ILE A 199 12.46 -2.17 -11.79
CA ILE A 199 13.03 -3.19 -10.90
C ILE A 199 14.42 -2.76 -10.45
N ILE A 200 14.59 -2.61 -9.13
CA ILE A 200 15.87 -2.29 -8.49
C ILE A 200 16.29 -3.47 -7.59
N ALA A 201 17.52 -3.96 -7.74
CA ALA A 201 17.99 -5.15 -7.02
C ALA A 201 17.99 -4.95 -5.50
N THR A 202 18.54 -3.84 -5.03
CA THR A 202 18.47 -3.44 -3.62
C THR A 202 17.16 -2.69 -3.41
N GLN A 203 16.35 -3.12 -2.43
CA GLN A 203 15.09 -2.46 -2.13
C GLN A 203 15.33 -0.97 -1.87
N PRO A 204 14.73 -0.06 -2.67
CA PRO A 204 14.92 1.36 -2.47
C PRO A 204 14.19 1.81 -1.20
N ASN A 205 14.82 2.72 -0.45
CA ASN A 205 14.16 3.36 0.69
C ASN A 205 13.36 4.59 0.23
N HIS A 206 12.65 5.23 1.16
CA HIS A 206 11.89 6.44 0.89
C HIS A 206 12.71 7.53 0.17
N THR A 207 13.93 7.83 0.63
CA THR A 207 14.78 8.87 0.06
C THR A 207 15.22 8.55 -1.38
N THR A 208 15.57 7.30 -1.68
CA THR A 208 15.89 6.86 -3.04
C THR A 208 14.67 7.01 -3.95
N LEU A 209 13.48 6.60 -3.48
CA LEU A 209 12.26 6.64 -4.27
C LEU A 209 11.81 8.06 -4.62
N LEU A 210 12.06 9.06 -3.77
CA LEU A 210 11.81 10.46 -4.11
C LEU A 210 12.57 10.94 -5.37
N GLY A 211 13.73 10.34 -5.67
CA GLY A 211 14.52 10.67 -6.86
C GLY A 211 14.28 9.75 -8.06
N THR A 212 13.84 8.50 -7.85
CA THR A 212 13.73 7.50 -8.93
C THR A 212 12.30 7.19 -9.36
N ALA A 213 11.31 7.42 -8.51
CA ALA A 213 9.92 7.11 -8.81
C ALA A 213 9.29 8.16 -9.73
N GLY A 214 8.46 7.71 -10.66
CA GLY A 214 7.68 8.60 -11.52
C GLY A 214 6.43 9.15 -10.85
N SER A 215 6.01 8.58 -9.71
CA SER A 215 4.89 9.06 -8.91
C SER A 215 5.14 8.80 -7.41
N ALA A 216 4.65 9.72 -6.58
CA ALA A 216 4.62 9.63 -5.13
C ALA A 216 3.29 10.19 -4.63
N GLU A 217 2.47 9.35 -4.01
CA GLU A 217 1.11 9.71 -3.54
C GLU A 217 1.02 9.53 -2.03
N VAL A 218 0.53 10.54 -1.31
CA VAL A 218 0.27 10.43 0.13
C VAL A 218 -1.00 9.60 0.35
N MET A 219 -0.86 8.50 1.08
CA MET A 219 -1.94 7.56 1.37
C MET A 219 -2.50 7.70 2.79
N LEU A 220 -1.68 8.17 3.73
CA LEU A 220 -2.04 8.33 5.14
C LEU A 220 -1.19 9.42 5.78
N ASN A 221 -1.80 10.25 6.62
CA ASN A 221 -1.12 11.20 7.49
C ASN A 221 -1.15 10.73 8.96
N GLY A 222 -0.23 11.28 9.75
CA GLY A 222 -0.16 11.04 11.19
C GLY A 222 0.49 9.72 11.58
N LEU A 223 1.24 9.07 10.69
CA LEU A 223 2.00 7.85 10.98
C LEU A 223 3.27 8.21 11.78
N VAL A 224 3.42 7.67 12.99
CA VAL A 224 4.44 8.06 13.98
C VAL A 224 5.18 6.84 14.56
N ASN A 225 5.40 5.84 13.72
CA ASN A 225 6.20 4.66 14.06
C ASN A 225 7.66 5.03 14.39
N ASP A 226 8.20 4.56 15.51
CA ASP A 226 9.62 4.72 15.83
C ASP A 226 10.47 3.56 15.29
N LEU A 227 11.05 3.79 14.10
CA LEU A 227 11.94 2.80 13.46
C LEU A 227 13.19 2.50 14.32
N GLY A 228 13.68 3.47 15.11
CA GLY A 228 14.85 3.29 15.98
C GLY A 228 14.55 2.41 17.19
N ALA A 229 13.29 2.41 17.65
CA ALA A 229 12.79 1.49 18.68
C ALA A 229 12.30 0.15 18.10
N GLY A 230 12.46 -0.09 16.80
CA GLY A 230 12.04 -1.33 16.12
C GLY A 230 10.53 -1.40 15.82
N GLN A 231 9.81 -0.28 15.89
CA GLN A 231 8.38 -0.22 15.55
C GLN A 231 8.20 -0.10 14.04
N PHE A 232 8.45 -1.17 13.30
CA PHE A 232 8.34 -1.15 11.84
C PHE A 232 6.87 -1.18 11.39
N PRO A 233 6.46 -0.28 10.48
CA PRO A 233 5.08 -0.20 10.00
C PRO A 233 4.64 -1.43 9.19
N PHE A 234 5.61 -2.20 8.69
CA PHE A 234 5.41 -3.39 7.89
C PHE A 234 6.31 -4.51 8.38
N THR A 235 5.77 -5.72 8.44
CA THR A 235 6.54 -6.95 8.65
C THR A 235 6.07 -8.03 7.69
N VAL A 236 7.00 -8.72 7.04
CA VAL A 236 6.70 -9.86 6.15
C VAL A 236 7.15 -11.15 6.84
N SER A 237 6.21 -12.04 7.10
CA SER A 237 6.49 -13.42 7.49
C SER A 237 6.42 -14.31 6.26
N PRO A 238 7.54 -14.96 5.85
CA PRO A 238 7.57 -15.77 4.66
C PRO A 238 6.70 -17.02 4.79
N ALA A 239 6.14 -17.47 3.67
CA ALA A 239 5.39 -18.72 3.62
C ALA A 239 6.26 -19.92 4.03
N SER A 240 5.64 -20.85 4.76
CA SER A 240 6.19 -22.15 5.14
C SER A 240 5.31 -23.27 4.59
N LEU A 241 5.74 -24.53 4.71
CA LEU A 241 4.94 -25.70 4.27
C LEU A 241 3.57 -25.79 4.97
N GLN A 242 3.41 -25.15 6.13
CA GLN A 242 2.20 -25.22 6.96
C GLN A 242 1.43 -23.90 7.03
N ARG A 243 2.00 -22.78 6.54
CA ARG A 243 1.38 -21.45 6.65
C ARG A 243 1.63 -20.61 5.40
N ASN A 244 0.56 -19.98 4.91
CA ASN A 244 0.62 -18.94 3.89
C ASN A 244 1.51 -17.77 4.34
N SER A 245 1.99 -16.99 3.38
CA SER A 245 2.74 -15.77 3.71
C SER A 245 1.81 -14.79 4.41
N LEU A 246 2.34 -14.11 5.42
CA LEU A 246 1.62 -13.08 6.18
C LEU A 246 2.35 -11.75 6.06
N ILE A 247 1.60 -10.69 5.82
CA ILE A 247 2.07 -9.32 5.94
C ILE A 247 1.30 -8.68 7.08
N LEU A 248 2.02 -8.13 8.05
CA LEU A 248 1.45 -7.38 9.17
C LEU A 248 1.68 -5.90 8.93
N PHE A 249 0.62 -5.11 9.07
CA PHE A 249 0.67 -3.67 9.23
C PHE A 249 0.58 -3.36 10.72
N ASP A 250 1.58 -2.67 11.27
CA ASP A 250 1.58 -2.19 12.66
C ASP A 250 1.77 -0.67 12.64
N TRP A 251 0.65 0.06 12.56
CA TRP A 251 0.66 1.50 12.37
C TRP A 251 0.35 2.21 13.68
N SER A 252 1.30 3.01 14.14
CA SER A 252 1.11 3.94 15.25
C SER A 252 0.74 5.30 14.70
N LEU A 253 -0.44 5.80 15.05
CA LEU A 253 -1.01 7.04 14.53
C LEU A 253 -1.13 8.09 15.63
N LEU A 254 -0.95 9.35 15.26
CA LEU A 254 -1.14 10.51 16.12
C LEU A 254 -2.15 11.47 15.49
N SER A 255 -3.25 11.70 16.20
CA SER A 255 -4.25 12.72 15.85
C SER A 255 -3.68 14.13 16.04
N PRO A 256 -4.15 15.14 15.29
CA PRO A 256 -3.86 16.55 15.58
C PRO A 256 -4.24 16.97 17.01
N SER A 257 -5.19 16.29 17.65
CA SER A 257 -5.58 16.51 19.05
C SER A 257 -4.63 15.88 20.09
N GLY A 258 -3.61 15.13 19.65
CA GLY A 258 -2.64 14.45 20.52
C GLY A 258 -3.04 13.02 20.93
N GLU A 259 -4.21 12.52 20.49
CA GLU A 259 -4.62 11.13 20.70
C GLU A 259 -3.72 10.18 19.90
N ARG A 260 -3.19 9.15 20.55
CA ARG A 260 -2.46 8.06 19.90
C ARG A 260 -3.38 6.88 19.65
N MET A 261 -3.31 6.32 18.45
CA MET A 261 -4.02 5.09 18.06
C MET A 261 -3.03 4.09 17.48
N GLN A 262 -3.25 2.81 17.72
CA GLN A 262 -2.46 1.75 17.10
C GLN A 262 -3.38 0.86 16.27
N ILE A 263 -2.95 0.53 15.06
CA ILE A 263 -3.68 -0.35 14.15
C ILE A 263 -2.80 -1.53 13.81
N ASN A 264 -3.33 -2.73 14.07
CA ASN A 264 -2.75 -3.99 13.66
C ASN A 264 -3.65 -4.64 12.61
N HIS A 265 -3.12 -4.92 11.43
CA HIS A 265 -3.87 -5.55 10.33
C HIS A 265 -3.05 -6.62 9.63
N GLU A 266 -3.65 -7.78 9.43
CA GLU A 266 -3.01 -8.96 8.86
C GLU A 266 -3.53 -9.24 7.45
N VAL A 267 -2.61 -9.40 6.50
CA VAL A 267 -2.91 -9.75 5.12
C VAL A 267 -2.28 -11.10 4.79
N HIS A 268 -3.12 -12.09 4.52
CA HIS A 268 -2.69 -13.41 4.10
C HIS A 268 -2.56 -13.49 2.57
N LEU A 269 -1.40 -13.95 2.11
CA LEU A 269 -1.11 -14.11 0.69
C LEU A 269 -1.12 -15.59 0.28
N PRO A 270 -1.88 -15.98 -0.76
CA PRO A 270 -1.78 -17.31 -1.35
C PRO A 270 -0.46 -17.42 -2.13
N ASN A 271 0.59 -17.94 -1.50
CA ASN A 271 1.97 -17.85 -2.02
C ASN A 271 2.46 -19.18 -2.63
N VAL A 272 1.73 -19.71 -3.63
CA VAL A 272 2.10 -20.97 -4.33
C VAL A 272 2.58 -20.68 -5.77
N PRO A 273 3.91 -20.60 -6.00
CA PRO A 273 4.51 -20.42 -7.34
C PRO A 273 4.42 -21.67 -8.25
#